data_AF-A0ABD1XSD5-F1
#
_entry.id   AF-A0ABD1XSD5-F1
#
_cell.length_a   1.000
_cell.length_b   1.000
_cell.length_c   1.000
_cell.angle_alpha   90.00
_cell.angle_beta   90.00
_cell.angle_gamma   90.00
#
_symmetry.space_group_name_H-M   'P 1'
#
loop_
_entity.id
_entity.type
_entity.pdbx_description
1 polymer ?
#
loop_
_entity_poly.entity_id
_entity_poly.type
_entity_poly.pdbx_seq_one_letter_code
_entity_poly.pdbx_strand_id
1 'polypeptide(L)'
;MELLVRYRTLFSVSLLLLLRAGISLEQDVGALSLSPLPFIVLHGIGDACRNEGLARFTQVLMVMTGADGYCIEIGDGMSDSFFMRLDKQADIVCEQVKSIKALQNGYNMVGLSQGNVIGRAVIEYCEDAPPVNNFVSLGGPHAGIAAVPLCRALILCRLLDAIIIRLGVYSSYVQNNFAPTGFVKIPTDMEGYYRGCLFLPKLNNELPESRNETYKQRLSSINYLALIKFEADAVLYPADTAWFGFFGANDFRKVLPAVETDLYKEDWIGLKTLDEAGRVAFLSVPGGHLAITEAEMQEMVVPYLLPNFQPSHLPGYYY
;
A
#
# COMPACT_ATOMS: atom_id res chain seq x y z
N MET A 1 18.92 85.61 32.79
CA MET A 1 19.02 84.62 33.88
C MET A 1 18.86 83.23 33.28
N GLU A 2 19.75 82.25 33.43
CA GLU A 2 21.17 82.23 33.86
C GLU A 2 21.85 80.99 33.21
N LEU A 3 23.06 81.22 32.66
CA LEU A 3 24.30 80.42 32.83
C LEU A 3 24.28 78.85 32.80
N LEU A 4 25.00 78.27 31.82
CA LEU A 4 26.16 77.30 31.94
C LEU A 4 25.80 75.85 31.54
N VAL A 5 26.66 74.93 31.04
CA VAL A 5 28.07 74.88 30.51
C VAL A 5 27.99 74.14 29.15
N ARG A 6 28.59 74.50 27.98
CA ARG A 6 29.98 74.71 27.48
C ARG A 6 30.81 73.43 27.19
N TYR A 7 31.63 73.48 26.12
CA TYR A 7 32.55 72.47 25.54
C TYR A 7 31.87 71.34 24.70
N ARG A 8 32.35 70.96 23.50
CA ARG A 8 33.58 71.34 22.77
C ARG A 8 33.44 71.27 21.24
N THR A 9 33.97 72.27 20.55
CA THR A 9 34.33 72.34 19.11
C THR A 9 35.42 71.30 18.72
N LEU A 10 35.76 70.94 17.45
CA LEU A 10 35.79 71.63 16.15
C LEU A 10 35.78 70.62 14.93
N PHE A 11 35.07 70.98 13.85
CA PHE A 11 35.45 70.96 12.40
C PHE A 11 35.81 69.70 11.54
N SER A 12 35.61 69.94 10.22
CA SER A 12 35.99 69.18 8.99
C SER A 12 35.10 67.99 8.62
N VAL A 13 34.22 68.05 7.61
CA VAL A 13 34.44 68.27 6.16
C VAL A 13 35.33 67.18 5.53
N SER A 14 34.71 66.18 4.90
CA SER A 14 34.95 65.81 3.49
C SER A 14 34.10 64.61 3.03
N LEU A 15 33.25 64.87 2.04
CA LEU A 15 32.95 64.05 0.85
C LEU A 15 33.40 62.57 0.85
N LEU A 16 32.44 61.65 0.82
CA LEU A 16 32.58 60.43 0.02
C LEU A 16 31.22 59.96 -0.50
N LEU A 17 31.10 59.88 -1.83
CA LEU A 17 30.03 59.13 -2.47
C LEU A 17 30.26 57.65 -2.14
N LEU A 18 29.28 57.01 -1.51
CA LEU A 18 29.12 55.57 -1.60
C LEU A 18 27.77 55.30 -2.24
N LEU A 19 27.82 54.65 -3.41
CA LEU A 19 26.63 54.19 -4.10
C LEU A 19 25.82 53.32 -3.15
N ARG A 20 24.50 53.51 -3.13
CA ARG A 20 23.58 52.51 -2.59
C ARG A 20 23.57 51.31 -3.54
N ALA A 21 24.60 50.47 -3.44
CA ALA A 21 24.46 49.06 -3.77
C ALA A 21 23.47 48.47 -2.75
N GLY A 22 22.18 48.55 -3.08
CA GLY A 22 21.15 47.80 -2.39
C GLY A 22 21.41 46.33 -2.66
N ILE A 23 22.21 45.70 -1.81
CA ILE A 23 22.29 44.24 -1.76
C ILE A 23 20.94 43.80 -1.20
N SER A 24 20.02 43.50 -2.10
CA SER A 24 18.89 42.63 -1.78
C SER A 24 19.50 41.31 -1.33
N LEU A 25 19.53 41.10 -0.02
CA LEU A 25 19.57 39.75 0.55
C LEU A 25 18.21 39.12 0.27
N GLU A 26 17.99 38.75 -0.98
CA GLU A 26 17.14 37.62 -1.29
C GLU A 26 17.82 36.42 -0.62
N GLN A 27 17.36 36.13 0.60
CA GLN A 27 17.51 34.79 1.15
C GLN A 27 16.70 33.89 0.23
N ASP A 28 17.39 33.38 -0.78
CA ASP A 28 16.99 32.19 -1.50
C ASP A 28 17.01 31.05 -0.48
N VAL A 29 15.90 30.97 0.28
CA VAL A 29 15.47 29.75 0.97
C VAL A 29 15.12 28.78 -0.14
N GLY A 30 16.17 28.26 -0.77
CA GLY A 30 16.09 27.27 -1.81
C GLY A 30 15.26 26.14 -1.24
N ALA A 31 14.03 26.02 -1.73
CA ALA A 31 13.18 24.91 -1.42
C ALA A 31 13.99 23.68 -1.81
N LEU A 32 14.41 22.89 -0.82
CA LEU A 32 14.98 21.58 -1.06
C LEU A 32 13.92 20.84 -1.86
N SER A 33 14.16 20.74 -3.17
CA SER A 33 13.37 19.93 -4.08
C SER A 33 13.62 18.48 -3.66
N LEU A 34 12.87 18.05 -2.64
CA LEU A 34 12.81 16.67 -2.20
C LEU A 34 12.38 15.87 -3.42
N SER A 35 13.33 15.20 -4.06
CA SER A 35 13.01 14.26 -5.13
C SER A 35 12.00 13.25 -4.58
N PRO A 36 10.95 12.90 -5.33
CA PRO A 36 10.01 11.89 -4.89
C PRO A 36 10.76 10.57 -4.63
N LEU A 37 10.35 9.84 -3.59
CA LEU A 37 10.88 8.49 -3.38
C LEU A 37 10.49 7.61 -4.57
N PRO A 38 11.37 6.69 -5.00
CA PRO A 38 11.01 5.70 -6.01
C PRO A 38 9.82 4.87 -5.53
N PHE A 39 9.08 4.29 -6.48
CA PHE A 39 7.98 3.39 -6.15
C PHE A 39 8.11 2.03 -6.84
N ILE A 40 7.53 1.01 -6.23
CA ILE A 40 7.35 -0.30 -6.85
C ILE A 40 5.89 -0.57 -7.18
N VAL A 41 5.63 -1.35 -8.22
CA VAL A 41 4.31 -1.87 -8.58
C VAL A 41 4.30 -3.39 -8.45
N LEU A 42 3.34 -3.93 -7.71
CA LEU A 42 3.09 -5.36 -7.53
C LEU A 42 1.78 -5.74 -8.20
N HIS A 43 1.85 -6.67 -9.16
CA HIS A 43 0.74 -7.01 -10.02
C HIS A 43 -0.26 -8.00 -9.42
N GLY A 44 -1.43 -8.11 -10.07
CA GLY A 44 -2.48 -9.04 -9.69
C GLY A 44 -2.28 -10.45 -10.24
N ILE A 45 -3.21 -11.33 -9.84
CA ILE A 45 -3.39 -12.66 -10.43
C ILE A 45 -3.68 -12.54 -11.93
N GLY A 46 -3.00 -13.35 -12.75
CA GLY A 46 -3.20 -13.38 -14.19
C GLY A 46 -2.59 -12.22 -14.96
N ASP A 47 -1.69 -11.45 -14.35
CA ASP A 47 -0.97 -10.34 -14.97
C ASP A 47 0.56 -10.54 -14.88
N ALA A 48 1.35 -9.68 -15.53
CA ALA A 48 2.82 -9.70 -15.53
C ALA A 48 3.37 -8.33 -15.93
N CYS A 49 4.56 -7.95 -15.47
CA CYS A 49 5.18 -6.65 -15.78
C CYS A 49 5.39 -6.40 -17.28
N ARG A 50 5.52 -7.46 -18.08
CA ARG A 50 5.59 -7.40 -19.55
C ARG A 50 4.27 -7.05 -20.25
N ASN A 51 3.12 -7.07 -19.56
CA ASN A 51 1.82 -6.83 -20.16
C ASN A 51 1.56 -5.33 -20.36
N GLU A 52 0.97 -4.95 -21.50
CA GLU A 52 0.81 -3.55 -21.93
C GLU A 52 0.06 -2.69 -20.89
N GLY A 53 -1.02 -3.20 -20.30
CA GLY A 53 -1.83 -2.46 -19.32
C GLY A 53 -1.03 -2.07 -18.07
N LEU A 54 -0.25 -3.00 -17.53
CA LEU A 54 0.55 -2.79 -16.33
C LEU A 54 1.81 -1.96 -16.58
N ALA A 55 2.46 -2.19 -17.73
CA ALA A 55 3.57 -1.35 -18.19
C ALA A 55 3.11 0.10 -18.38
N ARG A 56 1.94 0.32 -19.00
CA ARG A 56 1.32 1.64 -19.13
C ARG A 56 0.95 2.24 -17.77
N PHE A 57 0.33 1.48 -16.87
CA PHE A 57 -0.03 1.95 -15.52
C PHE A 57 1.22 2.47 -14.77
N THR A 58 2.31 1.71 -14.80
CA THR A 58 3.59 2.09 -14.19
C THR A 58 4.15 3.36 -14.84
N GLN A 59 4.17 3.43 -16.17
CA GLN A 59 4.66 4.58 -16.92
C GLN A 59 3.83 5.85 -16.67
N VAL A 60 2.51 5.74 -16.55
CA VAL A 60 1.60 6.85 -16.23
C VAL A 60 1.91 7.39 -14.82
N LEU A 61 2.08 6.51 -13.83
CA LEU A 61 2.48 6.94 -12.48
C LEU A 61 3.85 7.64 -12.48
N MET A 62 4.84 7.15 -13.24
CA MET A 62 6.13 7.83 -13.38
C MET A 62 5.98 9.25 -13.96
N VAL A 63 5.14 9.43 -14.99
CA VAL A 63 4.88 10.75 -15.58
C VAL A 63 4.14 11.69 -14.62
N MET A 64 3.14 11.19 -13.88
CA MET A 64 2.33 11.99 -12.96
C MET A 64 3.10 12.42 -11.69
N THR A 65 4.06 11.60 -11.24
CA THR A 65 4.79 11.81 -9.98
C THR A 65 6.18 12.42 -10.18
N GLY A 66 6.79 12.22 -11.35
CA GLY A 66 8.22 12.47 -11.57
C GLY A 66 9.15 11.49 -10.84
N ALA A 67 8.63 10.37 -10.33
CA ALA A 67 9.37 9.38 -9.57
C ALA A 67 9.84 8.19 -10.43
N ASP A 68 10.96 7.59 -10.04
CA ASP A 68 11.41 6.31 -10.61
C ASP A 68 10.46 5.18 -10.21
N GLY A 69 9.85 4.51 -11.19
CA GLY A 69 8.90 3.42 -11.00
C GLY A 69 9.47 2.06 -11.42
N TYR A 70 9.30 1.05 -10.58
CA TYR A 70 9.77 -0.32 -10.83
C TYR A 70 8.61 -1.32 -10.75
N CYS A 71 8.22 -1.92 -11.87
CA CYS A 71 7.36 -3.10 -11.81
C CYS A 71 8.20 -4.32 -11.40
N ILE A 72 7.81 -5.03 -10.34
CA ILE A 72 8.53 -6.19 -9.82
C ILE A 72 7.89 -7.47 -10.38
N GLU A 73 8.58 -8.12 -11.31
CA GLU A 73 8.13 -9.36 -11.94
C GLU A 73 8.41 -10.56 -11.01
N ILE A 74 7.42 -11.42 -10.80
CA ILE A 74 7.52 -12.56 -9.89
C ILE A 74 7.59 -13.86 -10.70
N GLY A 75 8.79 -14.44 -10.84
CA GLY A 75 8.99 -15.69 -11.59
C GLY A 75 8.64 -15.53 -13.08
N ASP A 76 7.78 -16.40 -13.63
CA ASP A 76 7.18 -16.27 -14.97
C ASP A 76 5.84 -15.48 -14.93
N GLY A 77 5.73 -14.53 -14.00
CA GLY A 77 4.67 -13.53 -13.89
C GLY A 77 3.27 -14.12 -13.83
N MET A 78 2.57 -14.07 -14.96
CA MET A 78 1.20 -14.58 -15.09
C MET A 78 1.07 -16.02 -14.60
N SER A 79 2.00 -16.90 -14.94
CA SER A 79 1.94 -18.32 -14.52
C SER A 79 2.09 -18.45 -13.00
N ASP A 80 3.12 -17.83 -12.43
CA ASP A 80 3.43 -17.97 -11.00
C ASP A 80 2.43 -17.24 -10.10
N SER A 81 1.77 -16.18 -10.59
CA SER A 81 0.63 -15.55 -9.91
C SER A 81 -0.55 -16.52 -9.64
N PHE A 82 -0.69 -17.57 -10.47
CA PHE A 82 -1.64 -18.67 -10.22
C PHE A 82 -1.02 -19.81 -9.42
N PHE A 83 0.21 -20.24 -9.73
CA PHE A 83 0.71 -21.55 -9.32
C PHE A 83 1.83 -21.54 -8.26
N MET A 84 2.49 -20.40 -8.03
CA MET A 84 3.49 -20.26 -6.97
C MET A 84 2.84 -19.79 -5.67
N ARG A 85 3.12 -20.45 -4.54
CA ARG A 85 2.63 -20.02 -3.21
C ARG A 85 2.98 -18.56 -2.91
N LEU A 86 2.05 -17.84 -2.30
CA LEU A 86 2.18 -16.40 -2.00
C LEU A 86 3.35 -16.06 -1.06
N ASP A 87 3.74 -16.96 -0.16
CA ASP A 87 4.94 -16.77 0.67
C ASP A 87 6.22 -16.83 -0.17
N LYS A 88 6.29 -17.72 -1.17
CA LYS A 88 7.41 -17.77 -2.12
C LYS A 88 7.43 -16.56 -3.05
N GLN A 89 6.26 -16.06 -3.45
CA GLN A 89 6.15 -14.80 -4.19
C GLN A 89 6.67 -13.61 -3.35
N ALA A 90 6.32 -13.54 -2.07
CA ALA A 90 6.82 -12.52 -1.15
C ALA A 90 8.34 -12.62 -0.91
N ASP A 91 8.90 -13.84 -0.79
CA ASP A 91 10.36 -14.04 -0.71
C ASP A 91 11.08 -13.49 -1.95
N ILE A 92 10.53 -13.73 -3.15
CA ILE A 92 11.10 -13.21 -4.42
C ILE A 92 11.06 -11.69 -4.46
N VAL A 93 9.96 -11.06 -4.06
CA VAL A 93 9.86 -9.58 -4.01
C VAL A 93 10.82 -9.02 -2.96
N CYS A 94 10.92 -9.65 -1.78
CA CYS A 94 11.82 -9.29 -0.69
C CYS A 94 13.29 -9.21 -1.16
N GLU A 95 13.78 -10.24 -1.87
CA GLU A 95 15.15 -10.24 -2.39
C GLU A 95 15.34 -9.28 -3.57
N GLN A 96 14.32 -9.08 -4.42
CA GLN A 96 14.39 -8.07 -5.48
C GLN A 96 14.48 -6.64 -4.91
N VAL A 97 13.65 -6.24 -3.94
CA VAL A 97 13.70 -4.88 -3.39
C VAL A 97 15.01 -4.59 -2.66
N LYS A 98 15.60 -5.59 -1.98
CA LYS A 98 16.95 -5.49 -1.41
C LYS A 98 18.04 -5.29 -2.46
N SER A 99 17.89 -5.86 -3.65
CA SER A 99 18.88 -5.74 -4.73
C SER A 99 18.86 -4.37 -5.44
N ILE A 100 17.73 -3.67 -5.45
CA ILE A 100 17.56 -2.41 -6.17
C ILE A 100 18.14 -1.26 -5.33
N LYS A 101 19.28 -0.72 -5.77
CA LYS A 101 20.02 0.35 -5.09
C LYS A 101 19.21 1.64 -4.88
N ALA A 102 18.27 1.95 -5.76
CA ALA A 102 17.43 3.15 -5.64
C ALA A 102 16.50 3.08 -4.41
N LEU A 103 16.03 1.89 -4.04
CA LEU A 103 15.04 1.71 -2.97
C LEU A 103 15.65 1.77 -1.56
N GLN A 104 16.97 1.73 -1.41
CA GLN A 104 17.67 1.54 -0.13
C GLN A 104 17.40 2.64 0.90
N ASN A 105 17.15 3.87 0.45
CA ASN A 105 16.81 5.01 1.31
C ASN A 105 15.29 5.11 1.59
N GLY A 106 14.52 4.13 1.15
CA GLY A 106 13.08 4.05 1.25
C GLY A 106 12.37 4.17 -0.10
N TYR A 107 11.16 3.60 -0.17
CA TYR A 107 10.36 3.57 -1.39
C TYR A 107 8.86 3.54 -1.09
N ASN A 108 8.04 3.95 -2.06
CA ASN A 108 6.58 3.78 -2.00
C ASN A 108 6.17 2.47 -2.69
N MET A 109 5.05 1.87 -2.29
CA MET A 109 4.57 0.61 -2.86
C MET A 109 3.15 0.80 -3.41
N VAL A 110 2.88 0.25 -4.60
CA VAL A 110 1.55 0.20 -5.21
C VAL A 110 1.19 -1.26 -5.47
N GLY A 111 0.14 -1.76 -4.80
CA GLY A 111 -0.35 -3.13 -4.95
C GLY A 111 -1.65 -3.20 -5.76
N LEU A 112 -1.74 -4.15 -6.67
CA LEU A 112 -2.92 -4.41 -7.51
C LEU A 112 -3.47 -5.80 -7.22
N SER A 113 -4.75 -5.91 -6.83
CA SER A 113 -5.42 -7.20 -6.55
C SER A 113 -4.59 -8.09 -5.59
N GLN A 114 -4.24 -9.32 -5.98
CA GLN A 114 -3.34 -10.23 -5.27
C GLN A 114 -2.00 -9.60 -4.82
N GLY A 115 -1.43 -8.69 -5.61
CA GLY A 115 -0.16 -8.02 -5.29
C GLY A 115 -0.18 -7.26 -3.97
N ASN A 116 -1.37 -6.91 -3.46
CA ASN A 116 -1.55 -6.25 -2.17
C ASN A 116 -1.17 -7.11 -0.97
N VAL A 117 -1.57 -8.39 -0.97
CA VAL A 117 -1.25 -9.28 0.16
C VAL A 117 0.20 -9.76 0.09
N ILE A 118 0.80 -9.79 -1.12
CA ILE A 118 2.23 -9.96 -1.32
C ILE A 118 3.00 -8.74 -0.80
N GLY A 119 2.54 -7.52 -1.11
CA GLY A 119 3.13 -6.27 -0.61
C GLY A 119 3.10 -6.17 0.91
N ARG A 120 1.97 -6.52 1.54
CA ARG A 120 1.88 -6.68 3.00
C ARG A 120 2.84 -7.74 3.53
N ALA A 121 2.93 -8.91 2.89
CA ALA A 121 3.89 -9.94 3.30
C ALA A 121 5.35 -9.45 3.19
N VAL A 122 5.68 -8.56 2.24
CA VAL A 122 7.00 -7.90 2.19
C VAL A 122 7.18 -6.95 3.38
N ILE A 123 6.21 -6.07 3.66
CA ILE A 123 6.27 -5.14 4.81
C ILE A 123 6.40 -5.93 6.13
N GLU A 124 5.62 -6.98 6.31
CA GLU A 124 5.49 -7.68 7.59
C GLU A 124 6.57 -8.76 7.76
N TYR A 125 6.91 -9.53 6.71
CA TYR A 125 7.82 -10.67 6.83
C TYR A 125 9.28 -10.34 6.47
N CYS A 126 9.54 -9.47 5.49
CA CYS A 126 10.88 -9.29 4.91
C CYS A 126 11.82 -8.61 5.92
N GLU A 127 12.76 -9.38 6.45
CA GLU A 127 13.83 -8.85 7.31
C GLU A 127 14.87 -8.13 6.45
N ASP A 128 15.40 -7.01 6.95
CA ASP A 128 16.37 -6.15 6.27
C ASP A 128 15.93 -5.66 4.88
N ALA A 129 14.62 -5.59 4.61
CA ALA A 129 14.09 -4.84 3.48
C ALA A 129 14.36 -3.33 3.64
N PRO A 130 14.58 -2.59 2.54
CA PRO A 130 14.51 -1.14 2.60
C PRO A 130 13.14 -0.66 3.09
N PRO A 131 13.04 0.50 3.77
CA PRO A 131 11.81 0.91 4.43
C PRO A 131 10.72 1.32 3.41
N VAL A 132 9.52 0.75 3.56
CA VAL A 132 8.34 1.21 2.83
C VAL A 132 7.84 2.50 3.48
N ASN A 133 7.81 3.59 2.71
CA ASN A 133 7.30 4.88 3.14
C ASN A 133 5.77 4.89 3.08
N ASN A 134 5.18 4.89 1.88
CA ASN A 134 3.73 4.82 1.70
C ASN A 134 3.34 3.55 0.94
N PHE A 135 2.20 2.95 1.27
CA PHE A 135 1.62 1.81 0.56
C PHE A 135 0.22 2.15 0.05
N VAL A 136 0.04 2.12 -1.27
CA VAL A 136 -1.24 2.31 -1.95
C VAL A 136 -1.77 0.97 -2.43
N SER A 137 -2.97 0.62 -1.98
CA SER A 137 -3.57 -0.69 -2.18
C SER A 137 -4.83 -0.60 -3.03
N LEU A 138 -4.77 -1.06 -4.28
CA LEU A 138 -5.91 -1.08 -5.19
C LEU A 138 -6.55 -2.48 -5.17
N GLY A 139 -7.74 -2.59 -4.57
CA GLY A 139 -8.53 -3.83 -4.58
C GLY A 139 -7.84 -5.01 -3.89
N GLY A 140 -7.20 -4.80 -2.74
CA GLY A 140 -6.47 -5.86 -2.03
C GLY A 140 -7.37 -6.86 -1.28
N PRO A 141 -7.17 -8.19 -1.38
CA PRO A 141 -7.91 -9.18 -0.60
C PRO A 141 -7.39 -9.30 0.85
N HIS A 142 -7.29 -8.18 1.58
CA HIS A 142 -6.58 -8.11 2.88
C HIS A 142 -7.22 -8.94 3.99
N ALA A 143 -8.53 -9.05 4.02
CA ALA A 143 -9.26 -9.96 4.93
C ALA A 143 -9.58 -11.32 4.27
N GLY A 144 -9.08 -11.55 3.05
CA GLY A 144 -9.36 -12.72 2.23
C GLY A 144 -10.60 -12.59 1.37
N ILE A 145 -11.03 -13.72 0.81
CA ILE A 145 -12.23 -13.85 -0.02
C ILE A 145 -13.03 -15.10 0.38
N ALA A 146 -14.35 -14.97 0.44
CA ALA A 146 -15.27 -16.05 0.82
C ALA A 146 -15.66 -16.97 -0.36
N ALA A 147 -15.29 -16.59 -1.57
CA ALA A 147 -15.36 -17.41 -2.78
C ALA A 147 -14.11 -17.17 -3.62
N VAL A 148 -13.62 -18.20 -4.33
CA VAL A 148 -12.48 -18.07 -5.25
C VAL A 148 -12.82 -17.01 -6.33
N PRO A 149 -11.91 -16.08 -6.70
CA PRO A 149 -12.27 -14.91 -7.54
C PRO A 149 -12.76 -15.32 -8.94
N LEU A 150 -12.35 -16.53 -9.32
CA LEU A 150 -12.58 -17.21 -10.57
C LEU A 150 -14.10 -17.51 -10.79
N CYS A 151 -14.87 -17.79 -9.74
CA CYS A 151 -16.27 -18.22 -9.87
C CYS A 151 -17.26 -17.20 -10.49
N ARG A 152 -16.90 -15.91 -10.61
CA ARG A 152 -17.82 -14.86 -11.12
C ARG A 152 -17.52 -14.32 -12.52
N ALA A 153 -16.27 -14.35 -13.00
CA ALA A 153 -15.87 -13.51 -14.13
C ALA A 153 -15.47 -14.22 -15.43
N LEU A 154 -14.92 -15.44 -15.39
CA LEU A 154 -14.21 -16.03 -16.55
C LEU A 154 -14.56 -17.50 -16.81
N ILE A 155 -14.52 -17.92 -18.08
CA ILE A 155 -14.90 -19.29 -18.51
C ILE A 155 -13.85 -20.34 -18.11
N LEU A 156 -12.57 -19.94 -18.02
CA LEU A 156 -11.44 -20.81 -17.61
C LEU A 156 -11.58 -21.34 -16.17
N CYS A 157 -12.39 -20.65 -15.35
CA CYS A 157 -12.51 -20.82 -13.92
C CYS A 157 -13.17 -22.13 -13.50
N ARG A 158 -14.24 -22.56 -14.18
CA ARG A 158 -15.05 -23.72 -13.76
C ARG A 158 -14.25 -25.01 -13.58
N LEU A 159 -13.17 -25.19 -14.34
CA LEU A 159 -12.31 -26.37 -14.24
C LEU A 159 -11.39 -26.29 -13.02
N LEU A 160 -10.75 -25.13 -12.79
CA LEU A 160 -9.92 -24.90 -11.60
C LEU A 160 -10.77 -24.95 -10.32
N ASP A 161 -11.94 -24.32 -10.32
CA ASP A 161 -12.89 -24.36 -9.21
C ASP A 161 -13.36 -25.80 -8.94
N ALA A 162 -13.71 -26.57 -9.96
CA ALA A 162 -14.08 -27.98 -9.80
C ALA A 162 -12.93 -28.84 -9.25
N ILE A 163 -11.67 -28.56 -9.63
CA ILE A 163 -10.48 -29.24 -9.09
C ILE A 163 -10.26 -28.84 -7.62
N ILE A 164 -10.30 -27.55 -7.30
CA ILE A 164 -10.12 -27.00 -5.94
C ILE A 164 -11.22 -27.52 -4.99
N ILE A 165 -12.48 -27.53 -5.43
CA ILE A 165 -13.61 -28.07 -4.66
C ILE A 165 -13.46 -29.58 -4.47
N ARG A 166 -13.09 -30.33 -5.52
CA ARG A 166 -12.91 -31.79 -5.46
C ARG A 166 -11.75 -32.22 -4.55
N LEU A 167 -10.66 -31.47 -4.54
CA LEU A 167 -9.47 -31.75 -3.73
C LEU A 167 -9.57 -31.14 -2.31
N GLY A 168 -10.48 -30.18 -2.10
CA GLY A 168 -10.59 -29.37 -0.89
C GLY A 168 -9.65 -28.17 -0.93
N VAL A 169 -10.19 -26.96 -0.78
CA VAL A 169 -9.42 -25.70 -0.87
C VAL A 169 -8.30 -25.59 0.17
N TYR A 170 -8.49 -26.20 1.33
CA TYR A 170 -7.53 -26.26 2.44
C TYR A 170 -6.67 -27.54 2.44
N SER A 171 -6.71 -28.34 1.36
CA SER A 171 -5.81 -29.49 1.23
C SER A 171 -4.37 -29.04 0.97
N SER A 172 -3.41 -29.80 1.50
CA SER A 172 -1.98 -29.52 1.30
C SER A 172 -1.60 -29.40 -0.17
N TYR A 173 -2.14 -30.25 -1.06
CA TYR A 173 -1.88 -30.14 -2.49
C TYR A 173 -2.37 -28.80 -3.06
N VAL A 174 -3.61 -28.40 -2.77
CA VAL A 174 -4.18 -27.16 -3.32
C VAL A 174 -3.42 -25.94 -2.81
N GLN A 175 -3.19 -25.86 -1.50
CA GLN A 175 -2.51 -24.73 -0.86
C GLN A 175 -1.03 -24.60 -1.29
N ASN A 176 -0.39 -25.68 -1.72
CA ASN A 176 0.98 -25.64 -2.23
C ASN A 176 1.09 -25.34 -3.74
N ASN A 177 0.01 -25.44 -4.52
CA ASN A 177 0.06 -25.35 -5.99
C ASN A 177 -0.90 -24.30 -6.60
N PHE A 178 -1.74 -23.63 -5.80
CA PHE A 178 -2.65 -22.58 -6.27
C PHE A 178 -2.60 -21.36 -5.35
N ALA A 179 -1.80 -20.36 -5.72
CA ALA A 179 -1.58 -19.13 -4.98
C ALA A 179 -2.85 -18.47 -4.42
N PRO A 180 -3.96 -18.31 -5.20
CA PRO A 180 -5.14 -17.60 -4.74
C PRO A 180 -5.83 -18.27 -3.55
N THR A 181 -5.63 -19.58 -3.37
CA THR A 181 -6.21 -20.32 -2.24
C THR A 181 -5.57 -19.96 -0.90
N GLY A 182 -4.39 -19.33 -0.91
CA GLY A 182 -3.73 -18.79 0.27
C GLY A 182 -4.43 -17.60 0.92
N PHE A 183 -5.46 -17.00 0.28
CA PHE A 183 -6.35 -15.99 0.88
C PHE A 183 -7.84 -16.33 0.77
N VAL A 184 -8.20 -17.59 0.50
CA VAL A 184 -9.61 -18.03 0.58
C VAL A 184 -9.97 -18.28 2.04
N LYS A 185 -10.98 -17.58 2.54
CA LYS A 185 -11.47 -17.60 3.92
C LYS A 185 -12.97 -17.87 3.92
N ILE A 186 -13.37 -19.13 4.05
CA ILE A 186 -14.79 -19.54 3.98
C ILE A 186 -15.46 -19.32 5.34
N PRO A 187 -16.44 -18.41 5.48
CA PRO A 187 -17.07 -18.07 6.77
C PRO A 187 -17.71 -19.26 7.51
N THR A 188 -18.11 -20.31 6.80
CA THR A 188 -18.70 -21.55 7.33
C THR A 188 -17.71 -22.70 7.47
N ASP A 189 -16.42 -22.52 7.15
CA ASP A 189 -15.36 -23.49 7.34
C ASP A 189 -14.10 -22.83 7.94
N MET A 190 -14.31 -22.15 9.06
CA MET A 190 -13.22 -21.50 9.81
C MET A 190 -12.23 -22.53 10.39
N GLU A 191 -12.68 -23.74 10.72
CA GLU A 191 -11.82 -24.83 11.22
C GLU A 191 -10.90 -25.39 10.11
N GLY A 192 -11.38 -25.47 8.87
CA GLY A 192 -10.55 -25.76 7.69
C GLY A 192 -9.59 -24.61 7.39
N TYR A 193 -10.08 -23.36 7.43
CA TYR A 193 -9.27 -22.16 7.20
C TYR A 193 -8.07 -22.07 8.16
N TYR A 194 -8.27 -22.13 9.48
CA TYR A 194 -7.18 -21.99 10.45
C TYR A 194 -6.16 -23.13 10.40
N ARG A 195 -6.57 -24.35 10.04
CA ARG A 195 -5.67 -25.52 9.98
C ARG A 195 -4.94 -25.69 8.66
N GLY A 196 -5.55 -25.26 7.55
CA GLY A 196 -5.06 -25.56 6.21
C GLY A 196 -4.68 -24.36 5.35
N CYS A 197 -5.16 -23.14 5.63
CA CYS A 197 -4.77 -21.97 4.86
C CYS A 197 -3.34 -21.54 5.24
N LEU A 198 -2.39 -21.69 4.31
CA LEU A 198 -0.96 -21.58 4.63
C LEU A 198 -0.41 -20.14 4.68
N PHE A 199 -1.21 -19.15 4.31
CA PHE A 199 -0.74 -17.78 4.10
C PHE A 199 -1.54 -16.73 4.89
N LEU A 200 -2.85 -16.56 4.61
CA LEU A 200 -3.62 -15.46 5.20
C LEU A 200 -3.76 -15.50 6.74
N PRO A 201 -4.00 -16.64 7.42
CA PRO A 201 -4.06 -16.67 8.89
C PRO A 201 -2.75 -16.18 9.53
N LYS A 202 -1.61 -16.46 8.90
CA LYS A 202 -0.30 -15.99 9.32
C LYS A 202 -0.13 -14.49 9.04
N LEU A 203 -0.48 -14.03 7.84
CA LEU A 203 -0.37 -12.62 7.44
C LEU A 203 -1.25 -11.71 8.30
N ASN A 204 -2.40 -12.19 8.76
CA ASN A 204 -3.32 -11.41 9.57
C ASN A 204 -3.12 -11.62 11.09
N ASN A 205 -2.06 -12.33 11.52
CA ASN A 205 -1.82 -12.69 12.93
C ASN A 205 -3.05 -13.34 13.62
N GLU A 206 -3.84 -14.12 12.86
CA GLU A 206 -5.11 -14.67 13.36
C GLU A 206 -4.92 -15.88 14.30
N LEU A 207 -3.76 -16.54 14.24
CA LEU A 207 -3.41 -17.73 15.04
C LEU A 207 -2.73 -17.32 16.37
N PRO A 208 -3.42 -17.39 17.53
CA PRO A 208 -2.91 -16.84 18.80
C PRO A 208 -1.54 -17.39 19.23
N GLU A 209 -1.29 -18.68 18.98
CA GLU A 209 -0.05 -19.39 19.32
C GLU A 209 1.16 -19.03 18.45
N SER A 210 0.95 -18.31 17.33
CA SER A 210 2.01 -17.92 16.40
C SER A 210 1.98 -16.43 16.02
N ARG A 211 1.24 -15.60 16.77
CA ARG A 211 1.23 -14.14 16.58
C ARG A 211 2.64 -13.56 16.67
N ASN A 212 2.99 -12.73 15.70
CA ASN A 212 4.28 -12.07 15.63
C ASN A 212 4.13 -10.54 15.78
N GLU A 213 4.55 -10.01 16.93
CA GLU A 213 4.58 -8.56 17.22
C GLU A 213 5.40 -7.75 16.20
N THR A 214 6.37 -8.39 15.53
CA THR A 214 7.17 -7.75 14.48
C THR A 214 6.30 -7.29 13.30
N TYR A 215 5.22 -8.00 12.98
CA TYR A 215 4.32 -7.64 11.88
C TYR A 215 3.59 -6.33 12.22
N LYS A 216 3.10 -6.22 13.45
CA LYS A 216 2.55 -4.98 14.02
C LYS A 216 3.54 -3.82 13.99
N GLN A 217 4.77 -4.04 14.43
CA GLN A 217 5.81 -3.02 14.45
C GLN A 217 6.18 -2.53 13.04
N ARG A 218 6.24 -3.44 12.05
CA ARG A 218 6.59 -3.09 10.66
C ARG A 218 5.44 -2.46 9.89
N LEU A 219 4.20 -2.91 10.03
CA LEU A 219 3.06 -2.28 9.33
C LEU A 219 2.70 -0.91 9.95
N SER A 220 2.82 -0.73 11.26
CA SER A 220 2.55 0.57 11.90
C SER A 220 3.67 1.61 11.78
N SER A 221 4.85 1.22 11.28
CA SER A 221 5.98 2.14 11.05
C SER A 221 5.94 2.85 9.69
N ILE A 222 5.14 2.38 8.73
CA ILE A 222 4.94 3.07 7.44
C ILE A 222 4.27 4.44 7.67
N ASN A 223 4.52 5.37 6.77
CA ASN A 223 4.03 6.74 6.86
C ASN A 223 2.56 6.87 6.46
N TYR A 224 2.12 6.22 5.37
CA TYR A 224 0.69 6.17 4.99
C TYR A 224 0.27 4.84 4.35
N LEU A 225 -0.97 4.43 4.61
CA LEU A 225 -1.67 3.31 3.98
C LEU A 225 -2.95 3.80 3.29
N ALA A 226 -2.97 3.79 1.96
CA ALA A 226 -4.16 4.12 1.18
C ALA A 226 -4.85 2.82 0.73
N LEU A 227 -6.10 2.63 1.14
CA LEU A 227 -6.90 1.44 0.84
C LEU A 227 -8.01 1.82 -0.15
N ILE A 228 -7.85 1.46 -1.43
CA ILE A 228 -8.79 1.77 -2.51
C ILE A 228 -9.71 0.56 -2.74
N LYS A 229 -11.01 0.75 -2.51
CA LYS A 229 -12.10 -0.20 -2.79
C LYS A 229 -12.83 0.22 -4.08
N PHE A 230 -13.19 -0.77 -4.90
CA PHE A 230 -14.01 -0.56 -6.10
C PHE A 230 -15.48 -0.87 -5.79
N GLU A 231 -16.39 0.05 -6.13
CA GLU A 231 -17.80 -0.04 -5.71
C GLU A 231 -18.60 -1.16 -6.38
N ALA A 232 -18.27 -1.48 -7.63
CA ALA A 232 -18.87 -2.58 -8.40
C ALA A 232 -17.90 -3.75 -8.59
N ASP A 233 -17.03 -4.00 -7.60
CA ASP A 233 -16.12 -5.14 -7.62
C ASP A 233 -16.87 -6.48 -7.68
N ALA A 234 -16.64 -7.22 -8.76
CA ALA A 234 -17.23 -8.54 -8.99
C ALA A 234 -16.24 -9.70 -8.77
N VAL A 235 -14.99 -9.38 -8.43
CA VAL A 235 -13.85 -10.31 -8.26
C VAL A 235 -13.59 -10.57 -6.78
N LEU A 236 -13.61 -9.52 -5.96
CA LEU A 236 -13.53 -9.62 -4.50
C LEU A 236 -14.92 -9.91 -3.90
N TYR A 237 -15.01 -10.93 -3.06
CA TYR A 237 -16.24 -11.26 -2.35
C TYR A 237 -15.94 -11.54 -0.87
N PRO A 238 -16.29 -10.64 0.07
CA PRO A 238 -16.92 -9.33 -0.14
C PRO A 238 -15.91 -8.31 -0.70
N ALA A 239 -16.39 -7.24 -1.33
CA ALA A 239 -15.54 -6.15 -1.83
C ALA A 239 -14.83 -5.40 -0.69
N ASP A 240 -15.44 -5.35 0.50
CA ASP A 240 -14.92 -4.68 1.69
C ASP A 240 -13.62 -5.27 2.23
N THR A 241 -13.17 -6.41 1.73
CA THR A 241 -11.83 -6.96 1.99
C THR A 241 -10.71 -5.99 1.60
N ALA A 242 -10.95 -5.12 0.61
CA ALA A 242 -10.07 -4.00 0.25
C ALA A 242 -9.84 -3.01 1.41
N TRP A 243 -10.79 -2.94 2.34
CA TRP A 243 -10.77 -2.14 3.56
C TRP A 243 -10.69 -3.00 4.82
N PHE A 244 -10.12 -4.22 4.75
CA PHE A 244 -10.06 -5.20 5.85
C PHE A 244 -11.42 -5.64 6.42
N GLY A 245 -12.54 -5.29 5.78
CA GLY A 245 -13.87 -5.77 6.15
C GLY A 245 -14.13 -7.21 5.66
N PHE A 246 -14.87 -7.99 6.43
CA PHE A 246 -15.18 -9.38 6.07
C PHE A 246 -16.48 -9.88 6.68
N PHE A 247 -16.97 -11.02 6.18
CA PHE A 247 -18.12 -11.71 6.77
C PHE A 247 -17.89 -12.13 8.22
N GLY A 248 -18.95 -12.10 9.03
CA GLY A 248 -18.94 -12.69 10.37
C GLY A 248 -18.83 -14.21 10.34
N ALA A 249 -18.35 -14.80 11.44
CA ALA A 249 -18.26 -16.26 11.58
C ALA A 249 -19.64 -16.93 11.36
N ASN A 250 -19.69 -17.91 10.45
CA ASN A 250 -20.90 -18.58 9.99
C ASN A 250 -21.99 -17.69 9.34
N ASP A 251 -21.68 -16.45 8.94
CA ASP A 251 -22.69 -15.54 8.34
C ASP A 251 -22.22 -14.82 7.07
N PHE A 252 -22.68 -15.29 5.92
CA PHE A 252 -22.50 -14.65 4.61
C PHE A 252 -23.40 -13.42 4.37
N ARG A 253 -24.24 -13.00 5.32
CA ARG A 253 -25.21 -11.90 5.13
C ARG A 253 -24.72 -10.57 5.69
N LYS A 254 -24.03 -10.58 6.85
CA LYS A 254 -23.42 -9.37 7.44
C LYS A 254 -21.93 -9.33 7.13
N VAL A 255 -21.52 -8.33 6.35
CA VAL A 255 -20.12 -7.89 6.30
C VAL A 255 -19.86 -6.97 7.50
N LEU A 256 -18.78 -7.23 8.22
CA LEU A 256 -18.26 -6.42 9.30
C LEU A 256 -17.21 -5.45 8.72
N PRO A 257 -17.27 -4.13 8.98
CA PRO A 257 -16.17 -3.22 8.66
C PRO A 257 -14.94 -3.56 9.53
N ALA A 258 -13.75 -3.11 9.12
CA ALA A 258 -12.49 -3.39 9.85
C ALA A 258 -12.61 -3.11 11.36
N VAL A 259 -13.18 -1.97 11.74
CA VAL A 259 -13.37 -1.54 13.14
C VAL A 259 -14.22 -2.49 14.00
N GLU A 260 -15.07 -3.31 13.36
CA GLU A 260 -15.85 -4.37 14.04
C GLU A 260 -15.08 -5.71 14.16
N THR A 261 -13.94 -5.88 13.48
CA THR A 261 -13.14 -7.12 13.52
C THR A 261 -12.19 -7.16 14.73
N ASP A 262 -11.89 -8.37 15.21
CA ASP A 262 -10.97 -8.55 16.33
C ASP A 262 -9.52 -8.16 15.95
N LEU A 263 -9.13 -8.37 14.68
CA LEU A 263 -7.86 -7.92 14.11
C LEU A 263 -7.60 -6.42 14.32
N TYR A 264 -8.63 -5.59 14.17
CA TYR A 264 -8.54 -4.15 14.44
C TYR A 264 -8.65 -3.84 15.93
N LYS A 265 -9.64 -4.43 16.64
CA LYS A 265 -9.91 -4.14 18.06
C LYS A 265 -8.74 -4.45 18.98
N GLU A 266 -8.12 -5.62 18.79
CA GLU A 266 -6.90 -6.06 19.48
C GLU A 266 -5.61 -5.61 18.76
N ASP A 267 -5.73 -4.98 17.59
CA ASP A 267 -4.64 -4.40 16.80
C ASP A 267 -3.51 -5.39 16.47
N TRP A 268 -3.88 -6.58 15.96
CA TRP A 268 -2.98 -7.72 15.71
C TRP A 268 -1.84 -7.43 14.73
N ILE A 269 -2.07 -6.50 13.79
CA ILE A 269 -1.11 -6.11 12.76
C ILE A 269 -0.77 -4.61 12.81
N GLY A 270 -1.18 -3.86 13.83
CA GLY A 270 -0.89 -2.42 13.92
C GLY A 270 -1.79 -1.53 13.04
N LEU A 271 -2.80 -2.09 12.38
CA LEU A 271 -3.75 -1.33 11.53
C LEU A 271 -4.50 -0.25 12.33
N LYS A 272 -4.94 -0.55 13.55
CA LYS A 272 -5.61 0.44 14.41
C LYS A 272 -4.62 1.49 14.90
N THR A 273 -3.39 1.10 15.26
CA THR A 273 -2.32 2.06 15.61
C THR A 273 -1.99 3.02 14.46
N LEU A 274 -2.05 2.54 13.21
CA LEU A 274 -1.83 3.37 12.02
C LEU A 274 -3.03 4.30 11.75
N ASP A 275 -4.24 3.78 11.93
CA ASP A 275 -5.50 4.49 11.69
C ASP A 275 -5.80 5.59 12.73
N GLU A 276 -5.66 5.29 14.03
CA GLU A 276 -5.79 6.26 15.12
C GLU A 276 -4.73 7.39 15.04
N ALA A 277 -3.62 7.15 14.33
CA ALA A 277 -2.61 8.15 14.03
C ALA A 277 -2.93 9.01 12.78
N GLY A 278 -4.07 8.81 12.13
CA GLY A 278 -4.47 9.51 10.90
C GLY A 278 -3.66 9.11 9.66
N ARG A 279 -3.03 7.93 9.69
CA ARG A 279 -2.13 7.43 8.63
C ARG A 279 -2.76 6.36 7.73
N VAL A 280 -4.04 6.06 7.89
CA VAL A 280 -4.81 5.19 6.97
C VAL A 280 -5.88 6.02 6.25
N ALA A 281 -6.08 5.75 4.96
CA ALA A 281 -7.13 6.36 4.16
C ALA A 281 -8.00 5.30 3.49
N PHE A 282 -9.31 5.38 3.70
CA PHE A 282 -10.30 4.46 3.14
C PHE A 282 -10.96 5.14 1.93
N LEU A 283 -10.50 4.79 0.73
CA LEU A 283 -10.86 5.43 -0.53
C LEU A 283 -11.80 4.54 -1.36
N SER A 284 -12.83 5.14 -1.95
CA SER A 284 -13.80 4.46 -2.82
C SER A 284 -13.66 4.97 -4.25
N VAL A 285 -13.70 4.08 -5.23
CA VAL A 285 -13.64 4.41 -6.66
C VAL A 285 -14.81 3.71 -7.38
N PRO A 286 -15.60 4.42 -8.21
CA PRO A 286 -16.70 3.82 -8.95
C PRO A 286 -16.18 2.83 -10.00
N GLY A 287 -16.95 1.77 -10.25
CA GLY A 287 -16.63 0.79 -11.30
C GLY A 287 -16.12 -0.56 -10.78
N GLY A 288 -15.64 -1.38 -11.72
CA GLY A 288 -15.25 -2.78 -11.47
C GLY A 288 -13.84 -2.94 -10.90
N HIS A 289 -13.46 -4.19 -10.61
CA HIS A 289 -12.15 -4.54 -10.06
C HIS A 289 -11.00 -3.97 -10.91
N LEU A 290 -10.14 -3.15 -10.29
CA LEU A 290 -9.02 -2.43 -10.94
C LEU A 290 -9.40 -1.50 -12.11
N ALA A 291 -10.69 -1.20 -12.31
CA ALA A 291 -11.14 -0.23 -13.30
C ALA A 291 -10.95 1.19 -12.74
N ILE A 292 -9.72 1.71 -12.84
CA ILE A 292 -9.36 3.07 -12.42
C ILE A 292 -8.94 3.90 -13.63
N THR A 293 -9.42 5.13 -13.73
CA THR A 293 -9.05 6.10 -14.77
C THR A 293 -7.79 6.88 -14.40
N GLU A 294 -7.13 7.49 -15.40
CA GLU A 294 -5.98 8.37 -15.17
C GLU A 294 -6.34 9.58 -14.27
N ALA A 295 -7.59 10.06 -14.31
CA ALA A 295 -8.08 11.12 -13.42
C ALA A 295 -8.20 10.64 -11.96
N GLU A 296 -8.78 9.46 -11.73
CA GLU A 296 -8.87 8.87 -10.39
C GLU A 296 -7.49 8.47 -9.85
N MET A 297 -6.55 8.04 -10.71
CA MET A 297 -5.15 7.85 -10.30
C MET A 297 -4.51 9.15 -9.83
N GLN A 298 -4.73 10.26 -10.56
CA GLN A 298 -4.22 11.58 -10.21
C GLN A 298 -4.76 12.11 -8.87
N GLU A 299 -5.99 11.75 -8.50
CA GLU A 299 -6.64 12.15 -7.25
C GLU A 299 -6.37 11.19 -6.08
N MET A 300 -6.38 9.87 -6.32
CA MET A 300 -6.42 8.84 -5.27
C MET A 300 -5.12 8.06 -5.08
N VAL A 301 -4.21 8.05 -6.06
CA VAL A 301 -2.94 7.29 -6.01
C VAL A 301 -1.74 8.23 -5.96
N VAL A 302 -1.66 9.17 -6.90
CA VAL A 302 -0.52 10.08 -7.08
C VAL A 302 -0.16 10.88 -5.82
N PRO A 303 -1.10 11.40 -5.01
CA PRO A 303 -0.73 12.17 -3.81
C PRO A 303 0.16 11.40 -2.84
N TYR A 304 -0.07 10.09 -2.67
CA TYR A 304 0.73 9.22 -1.78
C TYR A 304 2.11 8.88 -2.33
N LEU A 305 2.41 9.22 -3.58
CA LEU A 305 3.72 9.01 -4.20
C LEU A 305 4.57 10.30 -4.22
N LEU A 306 4.01 11.43 -3.79
CA LEU A 306 4.67 12.74 -3.78
C LEU A 306 5.37 13.03 -2.42
N PRO A 307 6.48 13.78 -2.42
CA PRO A 307 7.34 13.99 -1.25
C PRO A 307 6.69 14.81 -0.12
N ASN A 308 5.71 15.66 -0.44
CA ASN A 308 5.07 16.60 0.49
C ASN A 308 3.61 16.24 0.81
N PHE A 309 3.26 14.95 0.74
CA PHE A 309 1.88 14.52 1.04
C PHE A 309 1.45 14.89 2.46
N GLN A 310 0.33 15.62 2.55
CA GLN A 310 -0.30 16.08 3.79
C GLN A 310 -1.80 15.76 3.71
N PRO A 311 -2.38 14.94 4.62
CA PRO A 311 -3.76 14.45 4.53
C PRO A 311 -4.85 15.54 4.46
N SER A 312 -4.56 16.77 4.86
CA SER A 312 -5.47 17.93 4.80
C SER A 312 -5.96 18.30 3.40
N HIS A 313 -5.44 17.65 2.35
CA HIS A 313 -5.81 17.88 0.95
C HIS A 313 -6.74 16.81 0.36
N LEU A 314 -7.07 15.76 1.11
CA LEU A 314 -8.00 14.74 0.64
C LEU A 314 -9.44 15.02 1.11
N PRO A 315 -10.46 14.76 0.27
CA PRO A 315 -11.84 14.75 0.72
C PRO A 315 -12.02 13.62 1.74
N GLY A 316 -12.15 13.98 3.02
CA GLY A 316 -12.29 13.03 4.12
C GLY A 316 -13.63 12.31 4.08
N TYR A 317 -13.63 11.06 3.62
CA TYR A 317 -14.73 10.14 3.80
C TYR A 317 -14.55 9.39 5.13
N TYR A 318 -15.18 9.91 6.17
CA TYR A 318 -15.38 9.19 7.43
C TYR A 318 -16.45 8.10 7.25
N TYR A 319 -16.29 7.00 7.99
CA TYR A 319 -17.09 5.76 7.95
C TYR A 319 -18.62 5.95 8.02
#